data_AF-A0A101GYB0-F1
#
_entry.id   AF-A0A101GYB0-F1
#
_cell.length_a   1.000
_cell.length_b   1.000
_cell.length_c   1.000
_cell.angle_alpha   90.00
_cell.angle_beta   90.00
_cell.angle_gamma   90.00
#
_symmetry.space_group_name_H-M   'P 1'
#
loop_
_entity.id
_entity.type
_entity.pdbx_description
1 polymer ?
#
loop_
_entity_poly.entity_id
_entity_poly.type
_entity_poly.pdbx_seq_one_letter_code
_entity_poly.pdbx_strand_id
1 'polypeptide(L)'
;MASSLLPNFAGVNSAILSKSFVESGANLQLVTNGTGPFYVEEFVAGNYISLKKNADYFVEGLPYLDGIKMMIMPEEVTRVSALRNGDVDLAKIGEPLSLNQLSTDRFKIFRTPVLSYYLLGFNTTRGALSKPEVRNALNYAINREMIVKAVAFDEATVTG
;
A
#
# COMPACT_ATOMS: atom_id res chain seq x y z
N MET A 1 -26.75 -5.75 -14.31
CA MET A 1 -25.44 -5.07 -14.29
C MET A 1 -25.60 -3.62 -13.82
N ALA A 2 -25.93 -3.40 -12.55
CA ALA A 2 -26.09 -2.05 -11.98
C ALA A 2 -25.45 -1.91 -10.57
N SER A 3 -24.66 -2.90 -10.11
CA SER A 3 -24.12 -2.93 -8.74
C SER A 3 -22.67 -2.44 -8.61
N SER A 4 -22.07 -1.87 -9.65
CA SER A 4 -20.64 -1.49 -9.66
C SER A 4 -20.35 -0.05 -9.22
N LEU A 5 -21.37 0.82 -9.06
CA LEU A 5 -21.13 2.24 -8.75
C LEU A 5 -20.81 2.49 -7.27
N LEU A 6 -21.54 1.88 -6.35
CA LEU A 6 -21.34 2.11 -4.91
C LEU A 6 -19.91 1.76 -4.43
N PRO A 7 -19.30 0.63 -4.86
CA PRO A 7 -17.91 0.36 -4.52
C PRO A 7 -16.91 1.40 -5.02
N ASN A 8 -17.19 2.08 -6.15
CA ASN A 8 -16.30 3.12 -6.67
C ASN A 8 -16.30 4.37 -5.77
N PHE A 9 -17.45 4.72 -5.18
CA PHE A 9 -17.55 5.84 -4.23
C PHE A 9 -16.88 5.56 -2.88
N ALA A 10 -16.70 4.29 -2.52
CA ALA A 10 -15.95 3.91 -1.32
C ALA A 10 -14.42 3.98 -1.53
N GLY A 11 -13.94 4.14 -2.77
CA GLY A 11 -12.52 4.21 -3.08
C GLY A 11 -11.92 5.61 -2.91
N VAL A 12 -10.60 5.68 -2.73
CA VAL A 12 -9.83 6.93 -2.57
C VAL A 12 -9.97 7.90 -3.76
N ASN A 13 -10.29 7.38 -4.94
CA ASN A 13 -10.47 8.17 -6.17
C ASN A 13 -11.76 9.00 -6.17
N SER A 14 -12.67 8.75 -5.23
CA SER A 14 -13.94 9.48 -5.08
C SER A 14 -13.94 10.40 -3.86
N ALA A 15 -12.75 10.80 -3.38
CA ALA A 15 -12.61 11.73 -2.27
C ALA A 15 -13.31 13.07 -2.57
N ILE A 16 -14.03 13.60 -1.59
CA ILE A 16 -14.73 14.89 -1.71
C ILE A 16 -13.75 16.02 -1.40
N LEU A 17 -13.62 16.95 -2.34
CA LEU A 17 -12.77 18.13 -2.23
C LEU A 17 -13.61 19.40 -2.01
N SER A 18 -13.04 20.37 -1.30
CA SER A 18 -13.65 21.69 -1.18
C SER A 18 -13.66 22.42 -2.53
N LYS A 19 -14.85 22.85 -2.97
CA LYS A 19 -15.01 23.60 -4.23
C LYS A 19 -14.16 24.87 -4.26
N SER A 20 -14.22 25.69 -3.20
CA SER A 20 -13.46 26.95 -3.12
C SER A 20 -11.95 26.70 -3.14
N PHE A 21 -11.50 25.59 -2.55
CA PHE A 21 -10.09 25.21 -2.59
C PHE A 21 -9.64 24.84 -4.01
N VAL A 22 -10.43 24.04 -4.73
CA VAL A 22 -10.12 23.68 -6.12
C VAL A 22 -10.11 24.92 -7.02
N GLU A 23 -11.09 25.81 -6.87
CA GLU A 23 -11.20 27.05 -7.65
C GLU A 23 -10.11 28.08 -7.33
N SER A 24 -9.46 27.97 -6.16
CA SER A 24 -8.36 28.87 -5.78
C SER A 24 -7.07 28.70 -6.61
N GLY A 25 -6.97 27.61 -7.39
CA GLY A 25 -5.76 27.28 -8.14
C GLY A 25 -4.66 26.59 -7.31
N ALA A 26 -4.99 26.13 -6.10
CA ALA A 26 -4.07 25.39 -5.25
C ALA A 26 -3.54 24.11 -5.93
N ASN A 27 -2.27 23.79 -5.71
CA ASN A 27 -1.70 22.53 -6.19
C ASN A 27 -2.20 21.37 -5.32
N LEU A 28 -3.23 20.69 -5.79
CA LEU A 28 -3.89 19.56 -5.11
C LEU A 28 -2.95 18.35 -4.88
N GLN A 29 -1.77 18.31 -5.49
CA GLN A 29 -0.77 17.26 -5.25
C GLN A 29 0.08 17.53 -4.00
N LEU A 30 0.23 18.80 -3.60
CA LEU A 30 1.11 19.22 -2.51
C LEU A 30 0.34 19.74 -1.30
N VAL A 31 -0.87 20.28 -1.52
CA VAL A 31 -1.70 20.88 -0.49
C VAL A 31 -3.04 20.17 -0.48
N THR A 32 -3.48 19.74 0.71
CA THR A 32 -4.73 18.99 0.88
C THR A 32 -5.75 19.80 1.65
N ASN A 33 -6.99 19.83 1.17
CA ASN A 33 -8.14 20.35 1.89
C ASN A 33 -9.31 19.38 1.74
N GLY A 34 -9.44 18.48 2.71
CA GLY A 34 -10.47 17.45 2.76
C GLY A 34 -11.15 17.40 4.12
N THR A 35 -12.10 16.47 4.28
CA THR A 35 -12.93 16.33 5.50
C THR A 35 -12.42 15.26 6.47
N GLY A 36 -11.20 14.74 6.24
CA GLY A 36 -10.62 13.64 7.01
C GLY A 36 -10.15 14.05 8.40
N PRO A 37 -9.74 13.06 9.23
CA PRO A 37 -9.27 13.28 10.60
C PRO A 37 -7.90 13.97 10.69
N PHE A 38 -7.12 13.98 9.61
CA PHE A 38 -5.82 14.64 9.54
C PHE A 38 -5.70 15.46 8.25
N TYR A 39 -4.86 16.50 8.27
CA TYR A 39 -4.43 17.25 7.10
C TYR A 39 -2.91 17.24 6.97
N VAL A 40 -2.40 17.43 5.75
CA VAL A 40 -0.95 17.54 5.50
C VAL A 40 -0.44 18.85 6.10
N GLU A 41 0.44 18.74 7.10
CA GLU A 41 1.16 19.88 7.68
C GLU A 41 2.43 20.18 6.87
N GLU A 42 3.15 19.13 6.46
CA GLU A 42 4.39 19.28 5.69
C GLU A 42 4.65 18.07 4.79
N PHE A 43 5.16 18.32 3.59
CA PHE A 43 5.65 17.30 2.67
C PHE A 43 7.09 17.59 2.26
N VAL A 44 8.02 16.76 2.70
CA VAL A 44 9.43 16.83 2.30
C VAL A 44 9.71 15.67 1.35
N ALA A 45 9.80 15.97 0.06
CA ALA A 45 9.95 14.97 -0.99
C ALA A 45 11.13 14.02 -0.71
N GLY A 46 10.86 12.72 -0.77
CA GLY A 46 11.85 11.66 -0.52
C GLY A 46 12.23 11.45 0.95
N ASN A 47 11.70 12.26 1.88
CA ASN A 47 12.02 12.16 3.31
C ASN A 47 10.81 11.80 4.17
N TYR A 48 9.83 12.70 4.32
CA TYR A 48 8.65 12.41 5.14
C TYR A 48 7.42 13.22 4.74
N ILE A 49 6.27 12.77 5.25
CA ILE A 49 5.00 13.49 5.25
C ILE A 49 4.55 13.66 6.70
N SER A 50 4.35 14.89 7.15
CA SER A 50 3.77 15.21 8.46
C SER A 50 2.27 15.47 8.30
N LEU A 51 1.46 14.74 9.04
CA LEU A 51 0.02 14.93 9.14
C LEU A 51 -0.32 15.45 10.53
N LYS A 52 -1.24 16.42 10.59
CA LYS A 52 -1.72 17.00 11.84
C LYS A 52 -3.21 16.79 12.02
N LYS A 53 -3.62 16.61 13.27
CA LYS A 53 -5.03 16.43 13.65
C LYS A 53 -5.89 17.56 13.10
N ASN A 54 -6.97 17.20 12.43
CA ASN A 54 -8.04 18.10 12.07
C ASN A 54 -8.92 18.35 13.31
N ALA A 55 -8.85 19.55 13.88
CA ALA A 55 -9.66 19.92 15.04
C ALA A 55 -11.16 19.98 14.73
N ASP A 56 -11.51 20.19 13.45
CA ASP A 56 -12.89 20.29 12.97
C ASP A 56 -13.40 18.94 12.42
N TYR A 57 -12.76 17.81 12.79
CA TYR A 57 -13.21 16.50 12.33
C TYR A 57 -14.60 16.20 12.90
N PHE A 58 -15.52 15.82 12.00
CA PHE A 58 -16.95 15.72 12.30
C PHE A 58 -17.32 14.55 13.23
N VAL A 59 -16.39 13.62 13.50
CA VAL A 59 -16.62 12.52 14.44
C VAL A 59 -16.04 12.89 15.80
N GLU A 60 -16.94 13.12 16.76
CA GLU A 60 -16.58 13.49 18.12
C GLU A 60 -15.64 12.47 18.77
N GLY A 61 -14.63 12.98 19.50
CA GLY A 61 -13.63 12.16 20.18
C GLY A 61 -12.52 11.58 19.28
N LEU A 62 -12.55 11.82 17.97
CA LEU A 62 -11.52 11.38 17.02
C LEU A 62 -10.82 12.55 16.31
N PRO A 63 -9.61 12.33 15.76
CA PRO A 63 -8.72 11.20 16.01
C PRO A 63 -8.08 11.27 17.41
N TYR A 64 -7.56 10.12 17.87
CA TYR A 64 -6.86 10.00 19.16
C TYR A 64 -5.45 10.59 19.15
N LEU A 65 -4.80 10.63 17.98
CA LEU A 65 -3.43 11.13 17.82
C LEU A 65 -3.45 12.61 17.46
N ASP A 66 -2.46 13.35 17.94
CA ASP A 66 -2.26 14.76 17.55
C ASP A 66 -1.69 14.91 16.13
N GLY A 67 -1.02 13.87 15.63
CA GLY A 67 -0.44 13.84 14.29
C GLY A 67 0.17 12.48 13.95
N ILE A 68 0.59 12.35 12.69
CA ILE A 68 1.26 11.17 12.15
C ILE A 68 2.44 11.65 11.31
N LYS A 69 3.64 11.13 11.59
CA LYS A 69 4.80 11.35 10.73
C LYS A 69 5.13 10.10 9.94
N MET A 70 4.93 10.16 8.63
CA MET A 70 5.19 9.06 7.70
C MET A 70 6.59 9.21 7.11
N MET A 71 7.52 8.37 7.54
CA MET A 71 8.90 8.37 7.05
C MET A 71 9.02 7.55 5.75
N ILE A 72 9.69 8.10 4.75
CA ILE A 72 9.93 7.45 3.45
C ILE A 72 11.24 6.65 3.56
N MET A 73 11.11 5.34 3.76
CA MET A 73 12.24 4.41 3.86
C MET A 73 12.06 3.31 2.80
N PRO A 74 12.63 3.46 1.59
CA PRO A 74 12.47 2.50 0.51
C PRO A 74 13.00 1.11 0.87
N GLU A 75 14.17 1.07 1.53
CA GLU A 75 14.83 -0.16 1.92
C GLU A 75 14.17 -0.78 3.15
N GLU A 76 13.86 -2.07 3.06
CA GLU A 76 13.17 -2.79 4.13
C GLU A 76 14.03 -2.96 5.38
N VAL A 77 15.32 -3.22 5.21
CA VAL A 77 16.28 -3.38 6.31
C VAL A 77 16.33 -2.12 7.17
N THR A 78 16.22 -0.94 6.53
CA THR A 78 16.14 0.35 7.24
C THR A 78 14.87 0.45 8.07
N ARG A 79 13.72 0.00 7.54
CA ARG A 79 12.44 -0.03 8.28
C ARG A 79 12.49 -0.97 9.49
N VAL A 80 13.07 -2.16 9.34
CA VAL A 80 13.25 -3.12 10.46
C VAL A 80 14.12 -2.52 11.55
N SER A 81 15.23 -1.88 11.16
CA SER A 81 16.16 -1.24 12.11
C SER A 81 15.49 -0.08 12.86
N ALA A 82 14.74 0.77 12.16
CA ALA A 82 13.99 1.88 12.76
C ALA A 82 12.96 1.38 13.79
N LEU A 83 12.21 0.31 13.48
CA LEU A 83 11.30 -0.32 14.44
C LEU A 83 12.04 -0.83 15.69
N ARG A 84 13.16 -1.52 15.51
CA ARG A 84 13.97 -2.07 16.62
C ARG A 84 14.52 -0.96 17.53
N ASN A 85 14.95 0.14 16.95
CA ASN A 85 15.45 1.30 17.69
C ASN A 85 14.33 2.10 18.38
N GLY A 86 13.08 1.94 17.93
CA GLY A 86 11.96 2.76 18.39
C GLY A 86 11.85 4.11 17.69
N ASP A 87 12.51 4.26 16.54
CA ASP A 87 12.45 5.48 15.72
C ASP A 87 11.09 5.61 14.99
N VAL A 88 10.37 4.50 14.82
CA VAL A 88 9.01 4.44 14.28
C VAL A 88 8.16 3.45 15.07
N ASP A 89 6.86 3.72 15.17
CA ASP A 89 5.91 2.85 15.89
C ASP A 89 5.31 1.75 14.98
N LEU A 90 5.28 1.99 13.67
CA LEU A 90 4.68 1.11 12.68
C LEU A 90 5.49 1.13 11.39
N ALA A 91 5.73 -0.04 10.79
CA ALA A 91 6.29 -0.15 9.45
C ALA A 91 5.65 -1.28 8.66
N LYS A 92 5.57 -1.11 7.33
CA LYS A 92 5.20 -2.18 6.40
C LYS A 92 6.45 -3.00 6.07
N ILE A 93 6.46 -4.28 6.43
CA ILE A 93 7.51 -5.24 6.09
C ILE A 93 6.86 -6.30 5.19
N GLY A 94 7.42 -6.51 4.01
CA GLY A 94 6.90 -7.39 2.98
C GLY A 94 7.62 -8.73 2.93
N GLU A 95 8.91 -8.80 3.29
CA GLU A 95 9.64 -10.06 3.23
C GLU A 95 9.44 -10.88 4.52
N PRO A 96 8.97 -12.13 4.42
CA PRO A 96 8.74 -12.97 5.60
C PRO A 96 9.99 -13.17 6.45
N LEU A 97 11.17 -13.25 5.82
CA LEU A 97 12.44 -13.41 6.53
C LEU A 97 12.85 -12.17 7.32
N SER A 98 12.50 -10.96 6.85
CA SER A 98 12.74 -9.72 7.59
C SER A 98 11.93 -9.67 8.88
N LEU A 99 10.73 -10.26 8.90
CA LEU A 99 9.90 -10.34 10.10
C LEU A 99 10.54 -11.18 11.21
N ASN A 100 11.36 -12.18 10.86
CA ASN A 100 12.08 -13.00 11.85
C ASN A 100 13.10 -12.19 12.67
N GLN A 101 13.46 -10.99 12.21
CA GLN A 101 14.37 -10.09 12.94
C GLN A 101 13.66 -9.25 14.01
N LEU A 102 12.32 -9.31 14.06
CA LEU A 102 11.49 -8.57 15.01
C LEU A 102 11.00 -9.54 16.11
N SER A 103 11.41 -9.29 17.36
CA SER A 103 10.92 -10.09 18.49
C SER A 103 9.42 -9.87 18.71
N THR A 104 8.66 -10.96 18.77
CA THR A 104 7.21 -10.95 19.01
C THR A 104 6.81 -10.52 20.42
N ASP A 105 7.76 -10.49 21.36
CA ASP A 105 7.53 -10.02 22.72
C ASP A 105 7.36 -8.49 22.75
N ARG A 106 7.93 -7.80 21.76
CA ARG A 106 7.88 -6.33 21.63
C ARG A 106 7.00 -5.87 20.46
N PHE A 107 6.93 -6.64 19.37
CA PHE A 107 6.24 -6.25 18.15
C PHE A 107 5.07 -7.17 17.85
N LYS A 108 3.94 -6.57 17.44
CA LYS A 108 2.79 -7.32 16.93
C LYS A 108 2.82 -7.32 15.41
N ILE A 109 2.86 -8.52 14.82
CA ILE A 109 2.83 -8.69 13.37
C ILE A 109 1.38 -8.86 12.92
N PHE A 110 0.92 -7.97 12.03
CA PHE A 110 -0.38 -8.05 11.39
C PHE A 110 -0.23 -8.58 9.96
N ARG A 111 -0.85 -9.74 9.68
CA ARG A 111 -0.94 -10.29 8.32
C ARG A 111 -2.36 -10.12 7.82
N THR A 112 -2.51 -9.52 6.64
CA THR A 112 -3.79 -9.37 5.97
C THR A 112 -3.66 -9.82 4.52
N PRO A 113 -4.61 -10.58 3.98
CA PRO A 113 -4.72 -10.77 2.54
C PRO A 113 -4.81 -9.41 1.84
N VAL A 114 -4.13 -9.29 0.71
CA VAL A 114 -4.14 -8.11 -0.14
C VAL A 114 -4.65 -8.51 -1.52
N LEU A 115 -5.27 -7.57 -2.23
CA LEU A 115 -5.80 -7.79 -3.59
C LEU A 115 -4.71 -7.80 -4.68
N SER A 116 -3.44 -7.97 -4.31
CA SER A 116 -2.33 -8.07 -5.25
C SER A 116 -2.13 -9.52 -5.70
N TYR A 117 -1.83 -9.71 -6.98
CA TYR A 117 -1.47 -11.01 -7.54
C TYR A 117 -0.20 -10.87 -8.40
N TYR A 118 0.61 -11.92 -8.41
CA TYR A 118 1.77 -12.01 -9.29
C TYR A 118 1.34 -12.66 -10.60
N LEU A 119 1.65 -11.99 -11.72
CA LEU A 119 1.31 -12.49 -13.06
C LEU A 119 2.53 -12.37 -13.99
N LEU A 120 2.74 -13.39 -14.83
CA LEU A 120 3.65 -13.29 -15.95
C LEU A 120 2.87 -12.84 -17.19
N GLY A 121 2.99 -11.55 -17.52
CA GLY A 121 2.25 -10.93 -18.61
C GLY A 121 2.97 -11.15 -19.94
N PHE A 122 2.28 -11.68 -20.93
CA PHE A 122 2.84 -11.84 -22.28
C PHE A 122 2.38 -10.73 -23.20
N ASN A 123 3.31 -10.13 -23.94
CA ASN A 123 2.96 -9.33 -25.11
C ASN A 123 2.54 -10.27 -26.25
N THR A 124 1.24 -10.38 -26.47
CA THR A 124 0.61 -11.28 -27.45
C THR A 124 0.81 -10.86 -28.91
N THR A 125 1.51 -9.77 -29.17
CA THR A 125 1.82 -9.31 -30.55
C THR A 125 3.26 -9.60 -30.97
N ARG A 126 4.10 -10.11 -30.06
CA ARG A 126 5.54 -10.27 -30.32
C ARG A 126 5.95 -11.72 -30.56
N GLY A 127 6.48 -11.98 -31.76
CA GLY A 127 7.21 -13.21 -32.09
C GLY A 127 6.45 -14.49 -31.71
N ALA A 128 7.15 -15.45 -31.10
CA ALA A 128 6.57 -16.73 -30.68
C ALA A 128 5.41 -16.58 -29.67
N LEU A 129 5.40 -15.52 -28.85
CA LEU A 129 4.35 -15.27 -27.86
C LEU A 129 3.01 -14.88 -28.49
N SER A 130 2.98 -14.55 -29.78
CA SER A 130 1.72 -14.35 -30.52
C SER A 130 0.88 -15.62 -30.61
N LYS A 131 1.53 -16.78 -30.66
CA LYS A 131 0.88 -18.09 -30.74
C LYS A 131 0.33 -18.51 -29.36
N PRO A 132 -0.99 -18.74 -29.20
CA PRO A 132 -1.58 -19.18 -27.93
C PRO A 132 -0.94 -20.45 -27.37
N GLU A 133 -0.54 -21.39 -28.23
CA GLU A 133 0.07 -22.67 -27.86
C GLU A 133 1.39 -22.46 -27.11
N VAL A 134 2.19 -21.47 -27.52
CA VAL A 134 3.46 -21.13 -26.85
C VAL A 134 3.18 -20.58 -25.44
N ARG A 135 2.16 -19.71 -25.29
CA ARG A 135 1.80 -19.16 -23.97
C ARG A 135 1.23 -20.24 -23.05
N ASN A 136 0.48 -21.19 -23.59
CA ASN A 136 -0.01 -22.34 -22.83
C ASN A 136 1.16 -23.22 -22.37
N ALA A 137 2.10 -23.54 -23.26
CA ALA A 137 3.29 -24.31 -22.92
C ALA A 137 4.11 -23.64 -21.80
N LEU A 138 4.29 -22.32 -21.85
CA LEU A 138 4.95 -21.56 -20.79
C LEU A 138 4.18 -21.60 -19.46
N ASN A 139 2.84 -21.55 -19.50
CA ASN A 139 2.03 -21.70 -18.28
C ASN A 139 2.20 -23.07 -17.63
N TYR A 140 2.24 -24.16 -18.41
CA TYR A 140 2.48 -25.51 -17.89
C TYR A 140 3.91 -25.72 -17.40
N ALA A 141 4.88 -24.98 -17.94
CA ALA A 141 6.28 -25.09 -17.54
C ALA A 141 6.58 -24.44 -16.17
N ILE A 142 5.68 -23.60 -15.65
CA ILE A 142 5.88 -22.89 -14.38
C ILE A 142 5.29 -23.69 -13.22
N ASN A 143 6.15 -24.14 -12.30
CA ASN A 143 5.72 -24.73 -11.04
C ASN A 143 5.39 -23.63 -10.02
N ARG A 144 4.12 -23.24 -9.96
CA ARG A 144 3.62 -22.17 -9.09
C ARG A 144 3.74 -22.51 -7.61
N GLU A 145 3.47 -23.77 -7.24
CA GLU A 145 3.60 -24.25 -5.85
C GLU A 145 5.04 -24.14 -5.35
N MET A 146 6.01 -24.53 -6.20
CA MET A 146 7.43 -24.39 -5.86
C MET A 146 7.82 -22.92 -5.67
N ILE A 147 7.28 -22.00 -6.48
CA ILE A 147 7.52 -20.57 -6.31
C ILE A 147 6.94 -20.06 -4.98
N VAL A 148 5.70 -20.41 -4.65
CA VAL A 148 5.07 -20.02 -3.37
C VAL A 148 5.93 -20.48 -2.19
N LYS A 149 6.40 -21.71 -2.22
CA LYS A 149 7.23 -22.27 -1.16
C LYS A 149 8.63 -21.64 -1.08
N ALA A 150 9.31 -21.54 -2.21
CA ALA A 150 10.73 -21.17 -2.24
C ALA A 150 10.98 -19.65 -2.21
N VAL A 151 10.03 -18.85 -2.70
CA VAL A 151 10.18 -17.39 -2.83
C VAL A 151 9.26 -16.64 -1.87
N ALA A 152 7.99 -17.05 -1.78
CA ALA A 152 7.02 -16.37 -0.91
C ALA A 152 6.97 -16.94 0.52
N PHE A 153 7.73 -18.00 0.81
CA PHE A 153 7.76 -18.68 2.12
C PHE A 153 6.35 -19.03 2.63
N ASP A 154 5.51 -19.56 1.73
CA ASP A 154 4.11 -19.93 2.00
C ASP A 154 3.17 -18.74 2.35
N GLU A 155 3.62 -17.49 2.20
CA GLU A 155 2.79 -16.28 2.39
C GLU A 155 2.04 -15.85 1.11
N ALA A 156 1.84 -16.78 0.17
CA ALA A 156 1.05 -16.58 -1.05
C ALA A 156 0.16 -17.79 -1.33
N THR A 157 -0.87 -17.61 -2.15
CA THR A 157 -1.78 -18.68 -2.55
C THR A 157 -1.82 -18.77 -4.07
N VAL A 158 -1.74 -19.98 -4.62
CA VAL A 158 -1.98 -20.21 -6.04
C VAL A 158 -3.47 -19.97 -6.32
N THR A 159 -3.76 -19.02 -7.20
CA THR A 159 -5.13 -18.66 -7.61
C THR A 159 -5.32 -18.89 -9.10
N GLY A 160 -6.52 -19.30 -9.51
CA GLY A 160 -6.87 -19.62 -10.90
C GLY A 160 -6.79 -21.12 -11.16
#